data_AF-A0A1I5TX39-F1
#
_entry.id   AF-A0A1I5TX39-F1
#
_cell.length_a   1.000
_cell.length_b   1.000
_cell.length_c   1.000
_cell.angle_alpha   90.00
_cell.angle_beta   90.00
_cell.angle_gamma   90.00
#
_symmetry.space_group_name_H-M   'P 1'
#
loop_
_entity.id
_entity.type
_entity.pdbx_description
1 polymer ?
#
loop_
_entity_poly.entity_id
_entity_poly.type
_entity_poly.pdbx_seq_one_letter_code
_entity_poly.pdbx_strand_id
1 'polypeptide(L)'
;MKKLRIAAAAALTAGLTVLAPAVADATPMPLTFGVYPGGYAGGGSTTGKPDNPAEVRKALAQLQSGHRPFLLRDYLGCGSAFPDDEMRYLAPGRRLDVVLSYSGESMPEWQSCVEKTVHRYGPIADTISVTLEQNVVPRPNGDTALVQGVVTGRKAADRDGFGRLRIGFDEVARTRPFTQF
;
A
#
# COMPACT_ATOMS: atom_id res chain seq x y z
N MET A 1 82.90 -6.39 -2.25
CA MET A 1 81.79 -7.03 -2.99
C MET A 1 80.60 -7.24 -2.06
N LYS A 2 79.54 -6.42 -2.22
CA LYS A 2 78.10 -6.73 -1.99
C LYS A 2 77.33 -5.41 -2.00
N LYS A 3 76.74 -5.08 -3.15
CA LYS A 3 75.77 -3.98 -3.29
C LYS A 3 74.39 -4.57 -2.94
N LEU A 4 73.78 -4.13 -1.85
CA LEU A 4 72.39 -4.48 -1.54
C LEU A 4 71.49 -3.48 -2.28
N ARG A 5 70.77 -3.96 -3.29
CA ARG A 5 69.76 -3.17 -4.02
C ARG A 5 68.47 -3.17 -3.17
N ILE A 6 68.04 -1.98 -2.75
CA ILE A 6 66.71 -1.79 -2.16
C ILE A 6 65.72 -1.72 -3.32
N ALA A 7 64.82 -2.70 -3.40
CA ALA A 7 63.73 -2.70 -4.37
C ALA A 7 62.60 -1.78 -3.86
N ALA A 8 62.17 -0.84 -4.71
CA ALA A 8 60.99 -0.03 -4.48
C ALA A 8 59.74 -0.88 -4.69
N ALA A 9 58.88 -0.98 -3.67
CA ALA A 9 57.53 -1.51 -3.82
C ALA A 9 56.60 -0.35 -4.18
N ALA A 10 56.25 -0.25 -5.47
CA ALA A 10 55.16 0.62 -5.92
C ALA A 10 53.83 -0.08 -5.58
N ALA A 11 53.10 0.43 -4.60
CA ALA A 11 51.74 0.01 -4.33
C ALA A 11 50.81 0.62 -5.38
N LEU A 12 50.27 -0.19 -6.29
CA LEU A 12 49.14 0.20 -7.13
C LEU A 12 47.86 0.12 -6.28
N THR A 13 47.35 1.27 -5.85
CA THR A 13 45.96 1.40 -5.39
C THR A 13 45.05 1.46 -6.61
N ALA A 14 44.46 0.32 -6.96
CA ALA A 14 43.34 0.26 -7.90
C ALA A 14 42.09 0.86 -7.21
N GLY A 15 41.77 2.11 -7.54
CA GLY A 15 40.52 2.73 -7.12
C GLY A 15 39.34 2.07 -7.85
N LEU A 16 38.49 1.36 -7.12
CA LEU A 16 37.16 1.00 -7.61
C LEU A 16 36.30 2.27 -7.64
N THR A 17 36.15 2.85 -8.82
CA THR A 17 35.07 3.81 -9.09
C THR A 17 33.77 3.04 -9.16
N VAL A 18 33.00 3.08 -8.07
CA VAL A 18 31.60 2.64 -8.07
C VAL A 18 30.83 3.65 -8.91
N LEU A 19 30.49 3.28 -10.14
CA LEU A 19 29.51 4.02 -10.94
C LEU A 19 28.15 3.85 -10.26
N ALA A 20 27.73 4.86 -9.49
CA ALA A 20 26.34 4.97 -9.09
C ALA A 20 25.49 5.05 -10.36
N PRO A 21 24.47 4.22 -10.53
CA PRO A 21 23.58 4.35 -11.68
C PRO A 21 22.95 5.74 -11.62
N ALA A 22 23.03 6.48 -12.72
CA ALA A 22 22.30 7.73 -12.87
C ALA A 22 20.82 7.43 -12.57
N VAL A 23 20.29 8.08 -11.53
CA VAL A 23 18.86 8.09 -11.27
C VAL A 23 18.26 8.77 -12.49
N ALA A 24 17.66 7.99 -13.39
CA ALA A 24 16.97 8.55 -14.54
C ALA A 24 15.95 9.57 -14.02
N ASP A 25 15.91 10.75 -14.62
CA ASP A 25 14.88 11.75 -14.37
C ASP A 25 13.52 11.13 -14.69
N ALA A 26 12.90 10.54 -13.68
CA ALA A 26 11.56 10.00 -13.79
C ALA A 26 10.64 11.20 -14.01
N THR A 27 10.08 11.32 -15.21
CA THR A 27 8.95 12.22 -15.46
C THR A 27 7.92 11.98 -14.36
N PRO A 28 7.51 13.01 -13.59
CA PRO A 28 6.62 12.81 -12.46
C PRO A 28 5.34 12.16 -12.96
N MET A 29 5.00 10.99 -12.43
CA MET A 29 3.69 10.42 -12.69
C MET A 29 2.63 11.38 -12.15
N PRO A 30 1.58 11.70 -12.91
CA PRO A 30 0.52 12.57 -12.43
C PRO A 30 -0.13 11.95 -11.19
N LEU A 31 -0.37 12.79 -10.18
CA LEU A 31 -1.09 12.40 -8.97
C LEU A 31 -2.51 11.95 -9.35
N THR A 32 -2.92 10.78 -8.88
CA THR A 32 -4.31 10.34 -9.00
C THR A 32 -5.07 10.78 -7.76
N PHE A 33 -6.16 11.52 -7.95
CA PHE A 33 -7.02 11.96 -6.85
C PHE A 33 -7.98 10.82 -6.45
N GLY A 34 -8.32 10.75 -5.17
CA GLY A 34 -9.26 9.76 -4.64
C GLY A 34 -9.79 10.13 -3.26
N VAL A 35 -10.82 9.39 -2.83
CA VAL A 35 -11.51 9.60 -1.55
C VAL A 35 -11.87 8.26 -0.91
N TYR A 36 -12.00 8.23 0.43
CA TYR A 36 -12.71 7.18 1.14
C TYR A 36 -14.16 7.62 1.36
N PRO A 37 -15.17 7.02 0.68
CA PRO A 37 -16.55 7.46 0.80
C PRO A 37 -17.28 6.88 2.03
N GLY A 38 -16.82 5.78 2.62
CA GLY A 38 -17.44 5.13 3.78
C GLY A 38 -17.11 5.75 5.15
N GLY A 39 -16.34 6.85 5.19
CA GLY A 39 -15.94 7.49 6.43
C GLY A 39 -17.06 8.30 7.09
N TYR A 40 -17.10 8.31 8.43
CA TYR A 40 -18.00 9.20 9.17
C TYR A 40 -17.66 10.67 8.91
N ALA A 41 -18.60 11.41 8.31
CA ALA A 41 -18.46 12.85 8.17
C ALA A 41 -18.45 13.53 9.57
N GLY A 42 -17.38 14.27 9.87
CA GLY A 42 -17.29 15.11 11.07
C GLY A 42 -16.88 14.42 12.39
N GLY A 43 -16.49 13.13 12.36
CA GLY A 43 -15.79 12.47 13.48
C GLY A 43 -16.57 12.27 14.80
N GLY A 44 -17.88 12.52 14.83
CA GLY A 44 -18.61 12.69 16.11
C GLY A 44 -19.78 11.72 16.40
N SER A 45 -20.21 10.87 15.46
CA SER A 45 -21.32 9.96 15.74
C SER A 45 -21.33 8.72 14.86
N THR A 46 -21.40 7.55 15.51
CA THR A 46 -21.64 6.23 14.90
C THR A 46 -23.14 5.91 14.78
N THR A 47 -24.02 6.82 15.17
CA THR A 47 -25.49 6.65 15.14
C THR A 47 -26.14 7.42 13.98
N GLY A 48 -25.38 7.72 12.93
CA GLY A 48 -25.89 8.37 11.73
C GLY A 48 -26.95 7.52 11.01
N LYS A 49 -27.75 8.17 10.16
CA LYS A 49 -28.60 7.43 9.22
C LYS A 49 -27.71 6.65 8.24
N PRO A 50 -28.13 5.47 7.76
CA PRO A 50 -27.41 4.79 6.69
C PRO A 50 -27.22 5.70 5.48
N ASP A 51 -26.09 5.56 4.81
CA ASP A 51 -25.81 6.32 3.59
C ASP A 51 -26.85 6.05 2.51
N ASN A 52 -27.16 7.08 1.72
CA ASN A 52 -27.96 6.93 0.51
C ASN A 52 -27.03 6.64 -0.69
N PRO A 53 -27.01 5.41 -1.24
CA PRO A 53 -26.06 5.05 -2.28
C PRO A 53 -26.21 5.85 -3.59
N ALA A 54 -27.42 6.38 -3.86
CA ALA A 54 -27.65 7.21 -5.03
C ALA A 54 -26.99 8.58 -4.89
N GLU A 55 -27.07 9.19 -3.71
CA GLU A 55 -26.41 10.47 -3.42
C GLU A 55 -24.90 10.31 -3.37
N VAL A 56 -24.39 9.21 -2.78
CA VAL A 56 -22.94 8.91 -2.83
C VAL A 56 -22.47 8.78 -4.28
N ARG A 57 -23.17 8.01 -5.14
CA ARG A 57 -22.81 7.89 -6.57
C ARG A 57 -22.79 9.24 -7.28
N LYS A 58 -23.78 10.09 -7.00
CA LYS A 58 -23.88 11.44 -7.58
C LYS A 58 -22.71 12.32 -7.15
N ALA A 59 -22.37 12.34 -5.87
CA ALA A 59 -21.23 13.08 -5.34
C ALA A 59 -19.90 12.60 -5.96
N LEU A 60 -19.70 11.27 -6.03
CA LEU A 60 -18.52 10.70 -6.67
C LEU A 60 -18.44 11.04 -8.17
N ALA A 61 -19.56 11.11 -8.87
CA ALA A 61 -19.60 11.52 -10.28
C ALA A 61 -19.22 12.99 -10.46
N GLN A 62 -19.65 13.86 -9.55
CA GLN A 62 -19.26 15.27 -9.53
C GLN A 62 -17.75 15.43 -9.28
N LEU A 63 -17.19 14.68 -8.33
CA LEU A 63 -15.76 14.74 -7.99
C LEU A 63 -14.85 14.21 -9.11
N GLN A 64 -15.21 13.09 -9.75
CA GLN A 64 -14.38 12.44 -10.78
C GLN A 64 -14.23 13.29 -12.05
N SER A 65 -15.20 14.17 -12.35
CA SER A 65 -15.22 15.01 -13.56
C SER A 65 -15.00 14.19 -14.85
N GLY A 66 -16.05 13.46 -15.25
CA GLY A 66 -16.03 12.56 -16.41
C GLY A 66 -15.46 11.20 -16.07
N HIS A 67 -14.57 10.68 -16.92
CA HIS A 67 -13.92 9.36 -16.76
C HIS A 67 -12.45 9.46 -16.39
N ARG A 68 -12.03 10.57 -15.76
CA ARG A 68 -10.65 10.70 -15.29
C ARG A 68 -10.34 9.63 -14.23
N PRO A 69 -9.08 9.18 -14.12
CA PRO A 69 -8.66 8.29 -13.06
C PRO A 69 -9.06 8.84 -11.69
N PHE A 70 -9.73 8.02 -10.90
CA PHE A 70 -10.25 8.40 -9.59
C PHE A 70 -10.24 7.19 -8.65
N LEU A 71 -9.56 7.31 -7.51
CA LEU A 71 -9.45 6.20 -6.56
C LEU A 71 -10.58 6.27 -5.54
N LEU A 72 -11.17 5.11 -5.23
CA LEU A 72 -11.98 4.90 -4.05
C LEU A 72 -11.17 4.08 -3.07
N ARG A 73 -10.90 4.65 -1.90
CA ARG A 73 -10.21 3.93 -0.84
C ARG A 73 -11.21 3.05 -0.10
N ASP A 74 -10.80 1.85 0.29
CA ASP A 74 -11.60 0.87 1.02
C ASP A 74 -10.74 0.26 2.13
N TYR A 75 -11.35 -0.06 3.27
CA TYR A 75 -10.68 -0.61 4.45
C TYR A 75 -11.26 -1.97 4.80
N LEU A 76 -10.39 -2.97 4.81
CA LEU A 76 -10.74 -4.36 5.03
C LEU A 76 -10.01 -4.92 6.26
N GLY A 77 -10.52 -6.03 6.78
CA GLY A 77 -9.85 -6.85 7.78
C GLY A 77 -10.11 -8.31 7.46
N CYS A 78 -9.25 -9.20 7.97
CA CYS A 78 -9.27 -10.60 7.55
C CYS A 78 -10.49 -11.41 7.97
N GLY A 79 -11.30 -10.88 8.89
CA GLY A 79 -12.59 -11.44 9.28
C GLY A 79 -13.72 -10.40 9.33
N SER A 80 -13.46 -9.15 8.94
CA SER A 80 -14.48 -8.11 8.99
C SER A 80 -15.30 -8.13 7.70
N ALA A 81 -16.61 -8.30 7.87
CA ALA A 81 -17.56 -7.61 7.04
C ALA A 81 -17.49 -6.13 7.42
N PHE A 82 -16.45 -5.40 6.99
CA PHE A 82 -16.65 -3.96 6.90
C PHE A 82 -17.88 -3.78 5.99
N PRO A 83 -18.92 -3.05 6.44
CA PRO A 83 -20.17 -2.94 5.70
C PRO A 83 -20.00 -2.18 4.38
N ASP A 84 -18.83 -1.58 4.21
CA ASP A 84 -18.45 -0.76 3.09
C ASP A 84 -17.99 -1.69 1.95
N ASP A 85 -18.80 -1.74 0.91
CA ASP A 85 -18.52 -2.46 -0.34
C ASP A 85 -18.31 -1.41 -1.43
N GLU A 86 -17.18 -0.73 -1.40
CA GLU A 86 -16.82 0.36 -2.30
C GLU A 86 -16.82 -0.10 -3.76
N MET A 87 -16.71 -1.41 -4.00
CA MET A 87 -16.90 -2.02 -5.32
C MET A 87 -18.23 -1.58 -5.95
N ARG A 88 -19.28 -1.37 -5.15
CA ARG A 88 -20.60 -0.92 -5.61
C ARG A 88 -20.60 0.48 -6.25
N TYR A 89 -19.54 1.25 -6.02
CA TYR A 89 -19.38 2.63 -6.52
C TYR A 89 -18.39 2.73 -7.68
N LEU A 90 -17.87 1.60 -8.16
CA LEU A 90 -17.06 1.54 -9.37
C LEU A 90 -17.84 2.05 -10.59
N ALA A 91 -17.12 2.72 -11.46
CA ALA A 91 -17.58 3.31 -12.72
C ALA A 91 -16.37 3.43 -13.66
N PRO A 92 -16.54 3.69 -14.97
CA PRO A 92 -15.41 3.90 -15.85
C PRO A 92 -14.45 4.98 -15.31
N GLY A 93 -13.16 4.65 -15.24
CA GLY A 93 -12.12 5.50 -14.65
C GLY A 93 -11.99 5.42 -13.12
N ARG A 94 -12.87 4.69 -12.41
CA ARG A 94 -12.74 4.45 -10.97
C ARG A 94 -12.07 3.11 -10.69
N ARG A 95 -11.11 3.13 -9.77
CA ARG A 95 -10.43 1.93 -9.27
C ARG A 95 -10.34 1.98 -7.75
N LEU A 96 -10.05 0.85 -7.13
CA LEU A 96 -9.90 0.76 -5.68
C LEU A 96 -8.44 0.99 -5.23
N ASP A 97 -8.32 1.63 -4.07
CA ASP A 97 -7.15 1.62 -3.18
C ASP A 97 -7.54 0.88 -1.90
N VAL A 98 -7.12 -0.38 -1.77
CA VAL A 98 -7.58 -1.24 -0.67
C VAL A 98 -6.53 -1.26 0.44
N VAL A 99 -6.97 -1.10 1.69
CA VAL A 99 -6.11 -1.23 2.86
C VAL A 99 -6.59 -2.39 3.71
N LEU A 100 -5.72 -3.35 3.96
CA LEU A 100 -6.04 -4.55 4.73
C LEU A 100 -5.40 -4.46 6.12
N SER A 101 -6.22 -4.46 7.16
CA SER A 101 -5.77 -4.45 8.55
C SER A 101 -5.37 -5.84 9.04
N TYR A 102 -4.29 -5.90 9.82
CA TYR A 102 -3.86 -7.07 10.57
C TYR A 102 -4.37 -6.96 12.02
N SER A 103 -5.03 -8.01 12.52
CA SER A 103 -5.68 -7.99 13.84
C SER A 103 -5.04 -8.93 14.86
N GLY A 104 -3.95 -9.61 14.50
CA GLY A 104 -3.25 -10.56 15.39
C GLY A 104 -3.55 -12.03 15.09
N GLU A 105 -4.11 -12.32 13.92
CA GLU A 105 -4.31 -13.67 13.41
C GLU A 105 -2.98 -14.43 13.29
N SER A 106 -3.04 -15.76 13.18
CA SER A 106 -1.82 -16.54 12.92
C SER A 106 -1.24 -16.22 11.53
N MET A 107 0.06 -16.40 11.34
CA MET A 107 0.71 -16.07 10.06
C MET A 107 0.09 -16.80 8.86
N PRO A 108 -0.25 -18.10 8.93
CA PRO A 108 -0.94 -18.78 7.82
C PRO A 108 -2.33 -18.20 7.52
N GLU A 109 -3.09 -17.82 8.55
CA GLU A 109 -4.40 -17.18 8.37
C GLU A 109 -4.27 -15.80 7.73
N TRP A 110 -3.30 -15.01 8.19
CA TRP A 110 -2.97 -13.72 7.61
C TRP A 110 -2.57 -13.82 6.13
N GLN A 111 -1.66 -14.74 5.79
CA GLN A 111 -1.26 -14.96 4.40
C GLN A 111 -2.43 -15.42 3.54
N SER A 112 -3.26 -16.35 4.04
CA SER A 112 -4.47 -16.79 3.33
C SER A 112 -5.45 -15.64 3.08
N CYS A 113 -5.63 -14.75 4.06
CA CYS A 113 -6.46 -13.56 3.93
C CYS A 113 -5.92 -12.59 2.87
N VAL A 114 -4.61 -12.33 2.87
CA VAL A 114 -3.96 -11.47 1.85
C VAL A 114 -4.16 -12.07 0.45
N GLU A 115 -3.96 -13.37 0.27
CA GLU A 115 -4.19 -14.03 -1.03
C GLU A 115 -5.64 -13.89 -1.51
N LYS A 116 -6.62 -14.13 -0.62
CA LYS A 116 -8.04 -13.97 -0.93
C LYS A 116 -8.38 -12.53 -1.31
N THR A 117 -7.76 -11.56 -0.64
CA THR A 117 -7.94 -10.13 -0.93
C THR A 117 -7.38 -9.79 -2.31
N VAL A 118 -6.16 -10.22 -2.64
CA VAL A 118 -5.57 -10.01 -3.97
C VAL A 118 -6.43 -10.66 -5.05
N HIS A 119 -6.89 -11.90 -4.84
CA HIS A 119 -7.74 -12.61 -5.79
C HIS A 119 -9.06 -11.86 -6.07
N ARG A 120 -9.71 -11.36 -5.01
CA ARG A 120 -10.99 -10.65 -5.13
C ARG A 120 -10.85 -9.26 -5.75
N TYR A 121 -9.85 -8.49 -5.33
CA TYR A 121 -9.75 -7.06 -5.65
C TYR A 121 -8.74 -6.74 -6.76
N GLY A 122 -7.80 -7.63 -7.06
CA GLY A 122 -6.76 -7.41 -8.06
C GLY A 122 -7.24 -7.02 -9.46
N PRO A 123 -8.38 -7.52 -9.97
CA PRO A 123 -8.93 -7.07 -11.25
C PRO A 123 -9.41 -5.61 -11.27
N ILE A 124 -9.68 -5.00 -10.11
CA ILE A 124 -10.38 -3.71 -9.97
C ILE A 124 -9.62 -2.66 -9.15
N ALA A 125 -8.62 -3.06 -8.36
CA ALA A 125 -7.77 -2.19 -7.58
C ALA A 125 -6.52 -1.75 -8.37
N ASP A 126 -6.03 -0.54 -8.11
CA ASP A 126 -4.67 -0.14 -8.50
C ASP A 126 -3.66 -0.43 -7.36
N THR A 127 -4.11 -0.42 -6.11
CA THR A 127 -3.28 -0.64 -4.91
C THR A 127 -3.96 -1.55 -3.90
N ILE A 128 -3.16 -2.42 -3.26
CA ILE A 128 -3.48 -3.08 -2.00
C ILE A 128 -2.33 -2.80 -1.02
N SER A 129 -2.64 -2.14 0.08
CA SER A 129 -1.72 -1.90 1.19
C SER A 129 -2.06 -2.81 2.36
N VAL A 130 -1.08 -3.52 2.89
CA VAL A 130 -1.27 -4.35 4.08
C VAL A 130 -1.01 -3.56 5.37
N THR A 131 -1.45 -4.14 6.48
CA THR A 131 -1.09 -3.74 7.84
C THR A 131 -1.44 -2.30 8.18
N LEU A 132 -2.71 -1.91 8.00
CA LEU A 132 -3.25 -0.59 8.40
C LEU A 132 -2.58 -0.08 9.69
N GLU A 133 -1.82 1.00 9.54
CA GLU A 133 -1.23 1.81 10.62
C GLU A 133 -0.55 1.00 11.77
N GLN A 134 0.14 -0.10 11.45
CA GLN A 134 0.76 -0.93 12.50
C GLN A 134 1.80 -0.19 13.34
N ASN A 135 2.45 0.86 12.82
CA ASN A 135 3.39 1.65 13.60
C ASN A 135 2.75 2.48 14.74
N VAL A 136 1.44 2.70 14.72
CA VAL A 136 0.73 3.49 15.75
C VAL A 136 -0.26 2.68 16.56
N VAL A 137 -0.85 1.62 15.99
CA VAL A 137 -1.71 0.66 16.70
C VAL A 137 -1.16 -0.75 16.52
N PRO A 138 0.00 -1.07 17.13
CA PRO A 138 0.69 -2.32 16.86
C PRO A 138 -0.09 -3.53 17.40
N ARG A 139 -0.13 -4.59 16.60
CA ARG A 139 -0.54 -5.93 17.02
C ARG A 139 0.68 -6.83 17.23
N PRO A 140 0.59 -7.87 18.08
CA PRO A 140 1.67 -8.86 18.21
C PRO A 140 2.08 -9.41 16.83
N ASN A 141 3.38 -9.49 16.56
CA ASN A 141 3.95 -9.89 15.27
C ASN A 141 3.66 -8.96 14.07
N GLY A 142 3.20 -7.72 14.30
CA GLY A 142 2.84 -6.75 13.25
C GLY A 142 3.95 -6.54 12.20
N ASP A 143 5.20 -6.37 12.61
CA ASP A 143 6.34 -6.20 11.68
C ASP A 143 6.52 -7.41 10.76
N THR A 144 6.35 -8.62 11.31
CA THR A 144 6.42 -9.86 10.52
C THR A 144 5.22 -9.96 9.58
N ALA A 145 4.02 -9.60 10.06
CA ALA A 145 2.82 -9.58 9.25
C ALA A 145 2.93 -8.58 8.09
N LEU A 146 3.57 -7.42 8.28
CA LEU A 146 3.83 -6.43 7.23
C LEU A 146 4.70 -7.05 6.12
N VAL A 147 5.86 -7.57 6.50
CA VAL A 147 6.81 -8.16 5.54
C VAL A 147 6.16 -9.34 4.80
N GLN A 148 5.55 -10.27 5.54
CA GLN A 148 4.91 -11.45 4.93
C GLN A 148 3.69 -11.07 4.10
N GLY A 149 2.91 -10.06 4.51
CA GLY A 149 1.76 -9.57 3.77
C GLY A 149 2.15 -9.00 2.41
N VAL A 150 3.19 -8.15 2.35
CA VAL A 150 3.70 -7.62 1.08
C VAL A 150 4.20 -8.74 0.17
N VAL A 151 5.02 -9.66 0.70
CA VAL A 151 5.57 -10.78 -0.07
C VAL A 151 4.48 -11.70 -0.60
N THR A 152 3.54 -12.10 0.26
CA THR A 152 2.41 -12.96 -0.13
C THR A 152 1.52 -12.26 -1.15
N GLY A 153 1.19 -10.98 -0.93
CA GLY A 153 0.36 -10.22 -1.85
C GLY A 153 0.99 -10.08 -3.24
N ARG A 154 2.30 -9.80 -3.31
CA ARG A 154 3.00 -9.72 -4.60
C ARG A 154 3.00 -11.05 -5.34
N LYS A 155 3.32 -12.15 -4.65
CA LYS A 155 3.28 -13.50 -5.23
C LYS A 155 1.91 -13.86 -5.77
N ALA A 156 0.84 -13.54 -5.04
CA ALA A 156 -0.53 -13.77 -5.49
C ALA A 156 -0.86 -12.93 -6.73
N ALA A 157 -0.47 -11.65 -6.75
CA ALA A 157 -0.70 -10.78 -7.90
C ALA A 157 0.04 -11.26 -9.16
N ASP A 158 1.28 -11.74 -9.01
CA ASP A 158 2.06 -12.34 -10.08
C ASP A 158 1.42 -13.62 -10.62
N ARG A 159 1.03 -14.53 -9.71
CA ARG A 159 0.38 -15.80 -10.04
C ARG A 159 -0.92 -15.59 -10.82
N ASP A 160 -1.71 -14.61 -10.42
CA ASP A 160 -3.03 -14.33 -11.00
C ASP A 160 -2.96 -13.35 -12.20
N GLY A 161 -1.76 -12.88 -12.58
CA GLY A 161 -1.55 -12.04 -13.76
C GLY A 161 -1.93 -10.56 -13.59
N PHE A 162 -2.06 -10.07 -12.35
CA PHE A 162 -2.40 -8.68 -12.04
C PHE A 162 -1.17 -7.76 -12.12
N GLY A 163 -0.56 -7.68 -13.30
CA GLY A 163 0.69 -6.94 -13.52
C GLY A 163 0.62 -5.44 -13.23
N ARG A 164 -0.57 -4.85 -13.19
CA ARG A 164 -0.80 -3.44 -12.84
C ARG A 164 -0.97 -3.19 -11.34
N LEU A 165 -1.33 -4.22 -10.58
CA LEU A 165 -1.63 -4.09 -9.16
C LEU A 165 -0.35 -3.84 -8.38
N ARG A 166 -0.35 -2.78 -7.57
CA ARG A 166 0.73 -2.44 -6.66
C ARG A 166 0.41 -2.98 -5.27
N ILE A 167 1.37 -3.70 -4.69
CA ILE A 167 1.29 -4.21 -3.33
C ILE A 167 2.25 -3.41 -2.46
N GLY A 168 1.76 -2.91 -1.33
CA GLY A 168 2.54 -2.12 -0.39
C GLY A 168 2.03 -2.30 1.03
N PHE A 169 2.33 -1.33 1.88
CA PHE A 169 1.92 -1.28 3.28
C PHE A 169 1.45 0.13 3.62
N ASP A 170 0.63 0.23 4.65
CA ASP A 170 0.09 1.48 5.16
C ASP A 170 0.74 1.83 6.50
N GLU A 171 1.21 3.07 6.64
CA GLU A 171 1.85 3.57 7.87
C GLU A 171 1.49 5.04 8.07
N VAL A 172 1.45 5.45 9.32
CA VAL A 172 1.29 6.87 9.66
C VAL A 172 2.65 7.56 9.63
N ALA A 173 2.79 8.59 8.80
CA ALA A 173 3.96 9.47 8.83
C ALA A 173 3.98 10.26 10.15
N ARG A 174 4.75 9.75 11.13
CA ARG A 174 4.76 10.29 12.49
C ARG A 174 6.00 11.14 12.76
N THR A 175 5.78 12.33 13.31
CA THR A 175 6.84 13.23 13.83
C THR A 175 6.77 13.46 15.35
N ARG A 176 5.73 12.98 16.05
CA ARG A 176 5.54 13.13 17.52
C ARG A 176 4.78 11.93 18.15
N PRO A 177 4.89 11.67 19.47
CA PRO A 177 4.22 10.54 20.15
C PRO A 177 2.68 10.58 20.05
N PHE A 178 2.02 9.42 20.05
CA PHE A 178 0.56 9.31 20.07
C PHE A 178 0.06 9.66 21.46
N THR A 179 -0.95 10.51 21.52
CA THR A 179 -1.91 10.51 22.63
C THR A 179 -3.23 10.05 22.03
N GLN A 180 -3.77 8.93 22.50
CA GLN A 180 -5.09 8.44 22.07
C GLN A 180 -6.15 9.53 22.24
N PHE A 181 -7.13 9.55 21.32
CA PHE A 181 -8.37 10.32 21.44
C PHE A 181 -9.42 9.53 22.20
#